data_AF-A0A4Y2E3M6-F1
#
_entry.id   AF-A0A4Y2E3M6-F1
#
_cell.length_a   1.000
_cell.length_b   1.000
_cell.length_c   1.000
_cell.angle_alpha   90.00
_cell.angle_beta   90.00
_cell.angle_gamma   90.00
#
_symmetry.space_group_name_H-M   'P 1'
#
loop_
_entity.id
_entity.type
_entity.pdbx_description
1 polymer ?
#
loop_
_entity_poly.entity_id
_entity_poly.type
_entity_poly.pdbx_seq_one_letter_code
_entity_poly.pdbx_strand_id
1 'polypeptide(L)'
;GKAFTEIKETLLGLIAKSEAEEEEEMIISYTKPDRRIHSEVQKAALLSHTFAAYISTLDKNLVCRIAMQIVSDTSLWLSKIFRFFDSLAYFSKDSKEGLIRVIRMVLHMRYLRYSGTGYEALFTRPPVIYYCDPDAHNVGKYLSYLCSQINDHILNVQFL
;
A
#
# COMPACT_ATOMS: atom_id res chain seq x y z
N GLY A 1 10.58 -2.59 25.82
CA GLY A 1 9.88 -3.28 26.93
C GLY A 1 10.23 -4.75 26.90
N LYS A 2 10.30 -5.42 28.06
CA LYS A 2 10.77 -6.82 28.18
C LYS A 2 10.14 -7.81 27.19
N ALA A 3 8.84 -7.64 26.88
CA ALA A 3 8.12 -8.47 25.91
C ALA A 3 8.63 -8.30 24.45
N PHE A 4 9.03 -7.10 24.04
CA PHE A 4 9.55 -6.86 22.69
C PHE A 4 10.93 -7.50 22.49
N THR A 5 11.78 -7.44 23.51
CA THR A 5 13.08 -8.12 23.50
C THR A 5 12.90 -9.63 23.45
N GLU A 6 11.96 -10.19 24.19
CA GLU A 6 11.69 -11.63 24.22
C GLU A 6 11.14 -12.15 22.88
N ILE A 7 10.22 -11.40 22.25
CA ILE A 7 9.72 -11.71 20.90
C ILE A 7 10.85 -11.60 19.87
N LYS A 8 11.69 -10.56 19.95
CA LYS A 8 12.84 -10.37 19.05
C LYS A 8 13.83 -11.53 19.16
N GLU A 9 14.20 -11.94 20.38
CA GLU A 9 15.11 -13.07 20.61
C GLU A 9 14.50 -14.39 20.13
N THR A 10 13.19 -14.59 20.33
CA THR A 10 12.49 -15.79 19.83
C THR A 10 12.45 -15.83 18.31
N LEU A 11 12.21 -14.70 17.64
CA LEU A 11 12.19 -14.60 16.18
C LEU A 11 13.59 -14.76 15.58
N LEU A 12 14.60 -14.12 16.17
CA LEU A 12 16.00 -14.30 15.74
C LEU A 12 16.46 -15.74 15.97
N GLY A 13 16.04 -16.38 17.07
CA GLY A 13 16.30 -17.79 17.33
C GLY A 13 15.65 -18.72 16.31
N LEU A 14 14.44 -18.41 15.83
CA LEU A 14 13.78 -19.17 14.76
C LEU A 14 14.47 -18.98 13.40
N ILE A 15 14.92 -17.77 13.10
CA ILE A 15 15.67 -17.46 11.86
C ILE A 15 17.04 -18.16 11.88
N ALA A 16 17.79 -18.07 12.99
CA ALA A 16 19.09 -18.72 13.15
C ALA A 16 18.98 -20.25 13.14
N LYS A 17 17.91 -20.82 13.71
CA LYS A 17 17.64 -22.27 13.58
C LYS A 17 17.42 -22.69 12.13
N SER A 18 16.79 -21.85 11.33
CA SER A 18 16.60 -22.16 9.90
C SER A 18 17.91 -22.16 9.11
N GLU A 19 18.90 -21.36 9.52
CA GLU A 19 20.24 -21.31 8.91
C GLU A 19 21.13 -22.48 9.39
N ALA A 20 21.02 -22.89 10.67
CA ALA A 20 21.80 -24.02 11.21
C ALA A 20 21.26 -25.40 10.75
N GLU A 21 19.96 -25.51 10.45
CA GLU A 21 19.36 -26.72 9.87
C GLU A 21 19.81 -26.97 8.41
N GLU A 22 20.51 -26.01 7.76
CA GLU A 22 21.10 -26.17 6.41
C GLU A 22 22.29 -27.14 6.38
N GLU A 23 23.03 -27.31 7.48
CA GLU A 23 24.22 -28.18 7.54
C GLU A 23 23.90 -29.66 7.87
N GLU A 24 22.76 -29.95 8.50
CA GLU A 24 22.40 -31.32 8.94
C GLU A 24 21.41 -32.09 8.00
N GLU A 25 20.71 -31.42 7.08
CA GLU A 25 19.67 -32.04 6.23
C GLU A 25 20.18 -32.75 4.95
N MET A 26 21.37 -33.36 4.96
CA MET A 26 21.82 -34.25 3.85
C MET A 26 21.33 -35.71 4.00
N ILE A 27 20.71 -36.12 5.13
CA ILE A 27 20.54 -37.55 5.45
C ILE A 27 19.08 -38.04 5.55
N ILE A 28 18.04 -37.20 5.68
CA ILE A 28 16.67 -37.73 5.88
C ILE A 28 15.68 -37.06 4.94
N SER A 29 15.67 -37.53 3.69
CA SER A 29 14.54 -37.37 2.80
C SER A 29 13.42 -38.31 3.24
N TYR A 30 12.20 -37.76 3.30
CA TYR A 30 10.87 -38.37 3.20
C TYR A 30 9.89 -37.80 4.25
N THR A 31 8.97 -36.99 3.72
CA THR A 31 7.70 -36.53 4.31
C THR A 31 7.73 -35.62 5.54
N LYS A 32 8.48 -34.51 5.47
CA LYS A 32 8.10 -33.29 6.20
C LYS A 32 7.77 -32.24 5.14
N PRO A 33 6.59 -31.58 5.17
CA PRO A 33 6.35 -30.48 4.24
C PRO A 33 7.46 -29.45 4.47
N ASP A 34 8.15 -29.09 3.39
CA ASP A 34 9.24 -28.13 3.43
C ASP A 34 8.72 -26.82 4.03
N ARG A 35 9.07 -26.56 5.29
CA ARG A 35 8.72 -25.33 6.01
C ARG A 35 9.76 -24.23 5.80
N ARG A 36 10.78 -24.49 4.96
CA ARG A 36 11.88 -23.56 4.74
C ARG A 36 11.35 -22.28 4.09
N ILE A 37 11.66 -21.16 4.72
CA ILE A 37 11.34 -19.82 4.23
C ILE A 37 12.46 -19.41 3.28
N HIS A 38 12.39 -19.89 2.05
CA HIS A 38 13.46 -19.72 1.06
C HIS A 38 13.54 -18.31 0.46
N SER A 39 12.48 -17.52 0.57
CA SER A 39 12.38 -16.22 -0.09
C SER A 39 12.29 -15.08 0.90
N GLU A 40 13.00 -13.98 0.61
CA GLU A 40 12.89 -12.71 1.32
C GLU A 40 11.44 -12.18 1.38
N VAL A 41 10.61 -12.50 0.39
CA VAL A 41 9.18 -12.16 0.37
C VAL A 41 8.43 -12.93 1.46
N GLN A 42 8.75 -14.21 1.66
CA GLN A 42 8.12 -15.04 2.67
C GLN A 42 8.58 -14.63 4.08
N LYS A 43 9.86 -14.29 4.25
CA LYS A 43 10.40 -13.72 5.50
C LYS A 43 9.69 -12.41 5.85
N ALA A 44 9.57 -11.49 4.89
CA ALA A 44 8.87 -10.22 5.07
C ALA A 44 7.38 -10.42 5.40
N ALA A 45 6.71 -11.38 4.77
CA ALA A 45 5.33 -11.72 5.08
C ALA A 45 5.16 -12.23 6.51
N LEU A 46 6.02 -13.17 6.96
CA LEU A 46 6.00 -13.69 8.33
C LEU A 46 6.21 -12.57 9.35
N LEU A 47 7.21 -11.72 9.12
CA LEU A 47 7.51 -10.57 9.98
C LEU A 47 6.33 -9.59 10.01
N SER A 48 5.71 -9.30 8.87
CA SER A 48 4.52 -8.44 8.79
C SER A 48 3.36 -9.00 9.61
N HIS A 49 3.09 -10.30 9.52
CA HIS A 49 2.02 -10.94 10.28
C HIS A 49 2.29 -10.96 11.79
N THR A 50 3.49 -11.33 12.20
CA THR A 50 3.87 -11.33 13.63
C THR A 50 3.89 -9.92 14.20
N PHE A 51 4.39 -8.95 13.43
CA PHE A 51 4.35 -7.54 13.81
C PHE A 51 2.91 -7.02 13.93
N ALA A 52 2.03 -7.31 12.97
CA ALA A 52 0.63 -6.92 13.02
C ALA A 52 -0.10 -7.53 14.23
N ALA A 53 0.15 -8.80 14.53
CA ALA A 53 -0.39 -9.47 15.71
C ALA A 53 0.08 -8.77 17.00
N TYR A 54 1.36 -8.42 17.10
CA TYR A 54 1.90 -7.69 18.24
C TYR A 54 1.28 -6.29 18.39
N ILE A 55 1.25 -5.51 17.31
CA ILE A 55 0.64 -4.16 17.30
C ILE A 55 -0.84 -4.21 17.71
N SER A 56 -1.56 -5.29 17.36
CA SER A 56 -2.96 -5.48 17.75
C SER A 56 -3.17 -5.61 19.27
N THR A 57 -2.12 -5.91 20.03
CA THR A 57 -2.16 -5.97 21.51
C THR A 57 -1.86 -4.63 22.19
N LEU A 58 -1.38 -3.63 21.44
CA LEU A 58 -1.01 -2.32 21.99
C LEU A 58 -2.20 -1.38 22.14
N ASP A 59 -2.05 -0.36 22.99
CA ASP A 59 -3.04 0.71 23.13
C ASP A 59 -3.22 1.48 21.82
N LYS A 60 -4.48 1.77 21.47
CA LYS A 60 -4.84 2.44 20.21
C LYS A 60 -4.17 3.80 20.05
N ASN A 61 -3.98 4.56 21.13
CA ASN A 61 -3.32 5.86 21.06
C ASN A 61 -1.83 5.72 20.76
N LEU A 62 -1.17 4.71 21.32
CA LEU A 62 0.22 4.39 21.02
C LEU A 62 0.38 3.98 19.56
N VAL A 63 -0.49 3.10 19.06
CA VAL A 63 -0.50 2.68 17.65
C VAL A 63 -0.69 3.87 16.72
N CYS A 64 -1.64 4.76 17.02
CA CYS A 64 -1.88 5.98 16.25
C CYS A 64 -0.64 6.88 16.21
N ARG A 65 0.02 7.13 17.35
CA ARG A 65 1.26 7.93 17.40
C ARG A 65 2.38 7.32 16.56
N ILE A 66 2.61 6.02 16.68
CA ILE A 66 3.64 5.32 15.89
C ILE A 66 3.32 5.40 14.40
N ALA A 67 2.06 5.15 14.01
CA ALA A 67 1.63 5.23 12.63
C ALA A 67 1.83 6.64 12.04
N MET A 68 1.45 7.69 12.77
CA MET A 68 1.66 9.09 12.33
C MET A 68 3.13 9.42 12.17
N GLN A 69 3.99 8.96 13.09
CA GLN A 69 5.44 9.15 12.99
C GLN A 69 6.01 8.45 11.74
N ILE A 70 5.64 7.19 11.51
CA ILE A 70 6.06 6.43 10.32
C ILE A 70 5.62 7.16 9.05
N VAL A 71 4.36 7.61 8.98
CA VAL A 71 3.84 8.36 7.82
C VAL A 71 4.61 9.66 7.60
N SER A 72 4.90 10.41 8.66
CA SER A 72 5.67 11.67 8.58
C SER A 72 7.09 11.43 8.06
N ASP A 73 7.82 10.49 8.65
CA ASP A 73 9.21 10.21 8.28
C ASP A 73 9.31 9.66 6.86
N THR A 74 8.43 8.73 6.49
CA THR A 74 8.41 8.16 5.15
C THR A 74 7.98 9.18 4.10
N SER A 75 7.02 10.07 4.40
CA SER A 75 6.66 11.17 3.51
C SER A 75 7.85 12.11 3.27
N LEU A 76 8.63 12.43 4.31
CA LEU A 76 9.83 13.25 4.18
C LEU A 76 10.91 12.55 3.34
N TRP A 77 11.12 11.26 3.55
CA TRP A 77 12.09 10.49 2.77
C TRP A 77 11.69 10.40 1.29
N LEU A 78 10.42 10.12 1.00
CA LEU A 78 9.90 10.10 -0.37
C LEU A 78 10.04 11.47 -1.05
N SER A 79 9.68 12.55 -0.35
CA SER A 79 9.87 13.92 -0.82
C SER A 79 11.32 14.19 -1.24
N LYS A 80 12.30 13.74 -0.45
CA LYS A 80 13.73 13.89 -0.76
C LYS A 80 14.18 13.04 -1.93
N ILE A 81 13.77 11.77 -2.00
CA ILE A 81 14.14 10.84 -3.07
C ILE A 81 13.64 11.34 -4.42
N PHE A 82 12.37 11.78 -4.49
CA PHE A 82 11.75 12.26 -5.72
C PHE A 82 11.91 13.76 -5.96
N ARG A 83 12.56 14.49 -5.03
CA ARG A 83 12.77 15.94 -5.08
C ARG A 83 11.45 16.74 -5.16
N PHE A 84 10.38 16.20 -4.57
CA PHE A 84 9.09 16.85 -4.43
C PHE A 84 8.98 17.52 -3.07
N PHE A 85 9.56 18.71 -2.96
CA PHE A 85 9.46 19.54 -1.75
C PHE A 85 8.00 19.97 -1.53
N ASP A 86 7.60 20.08 -0.26
CA ASP A 86 6.22 20.43 0.17
C ASP A 86 5.12 19.47 -0.33
N SER A 87 5.48 18.21 -0.63
CA SER A 87 4.53 17.17 -0.99
C SER A 87 4.06 16.34 0.21
N LEU A 88 2.84 15.81 0.11
CA LEU A 88 2.28 14.85 1.05
C LEU A 88 2.22 13.46 0.41
N ALA A 89 2.72 12.45 1.10
CA ALA A 89 2.54 11.06 0.70
C ALA A 89 1.17 10.52 1.14
N TYR A 90 0.53 9.75 0.28
CA TYR A 90 -0.68 9.00 0.60
C TYR A 90 -0.43 7.51 0.40
N PHE A 91 -0.62 6.73 1.47
CA PHE A 91 -0.41 5.29 1.47
C PHE A 91 -1.76 4.58 1.42
N SER A 92 -1.96 3.80 0.36
CA SER A 92 -3.16 2.97 0.17
C SER A 92 -2.78 1.52 -0.04
N LYS A 93 -3.63 0.61 0.43
CA LYS A 93 -3.50 -0.83 0.16
C LYS A 93 -3.80 -1.14 -1.31
N ASP A 94 -4.72 -0.40 -1.92
CA ASP A 94 -5.08 -0.54 -3.33
C ASP A 94 -4.48 0.64 -4.12
N SER A 95 -3.70 0.33 -5.15
CA SER A 95 -3.09 1.32 -6.05
C SER A 95 -4.14 2.19 -6.73
N LYS A 96 -5.35 1.64 -6.94
CA LYS A 96 -6.48 2.29 -7.60
C LYS A 96 -6.99 3.50 -6.82
N GLU A 97 -6.98 3.42 -5.49
CA GLU A 97 -7.41 4.50 -4.60
C GLU A 97 -6.49 5.72 -4.67
N GLY A 98 -5.19 5.49 -4.86
CA GLY A 98 -4.22 6.58 -5.05
C GLY A 98 -4.57 7.43 -6.28
N LEU A 99 -4.87 6.77 -7.40
CA LEU A 99 -5.23 7.46 -8.63
C LEU A 99 -6.61 8.15 -8.52
N ILE A 100 -7.61 7.51 -7.90
CA ILE A 100 -8.91 8.15 -7.63
C ILE A 100 -8.73 9.44 -6.81
N ARG A 101 -7.89 9.40 -5.78
CA ARG A 101 -7.59 10.57 -4.93
C ARG A 101 -6.97 11.69 -5.75
N VAL A 102 -6.00 11.39 -6.60
CA VAL A 102 -5.35 12.38 -7.47
C VAL A 102 -6.35 12.98 -8.45
N ILE A 103 -7.18 12.16 -9.10
CA ILE A 103 -8.20 12.64 -10.04
C ILE A 103 -9.18 13.57 -9.33
N ARG A 104 -9.73 13.17 -8.18
CA ARG A 104 -10.62 14.03 -7.38
C ARG A 104 -9.94 15.34 -7.00
N MET A 105 -8.67 15.30 -6.58
CA MET A 105 -7.91 16.51 -6.25
C MET A 105 -7.81 17.45 -7.46
N VAL A 106 -7.48 16.92 -8.65
CA VAL A 106 -7.40 17.72 -9.88
C VAL A 106 -8.77 18.28 -10.28
N LEU A 107 -9.86 17.52 -10.13
CA LEU A 107 -11.21 18.02 -10.39
C LEU A 107 -11.57 19.19 -9.47
N HIS A 108 -11.33 19.07 -8.16
CA HIS A 108 -11.56 20.17 -7.22
C HIS A 108 -10.70 21.41 -7.52
N MET A 109 -9.48 21.22 -8.01
CA MET A 109 -8.58 22.33 -8.37
C MET A 109 -8.97 23.01 -9.70
N ARG A 110 -9.50 22.25 -10.67
CA ARG A 110 -9.86 22.75 -12.01
C ARG A 110 -11.28 23.29 -12.09
N TYR A 111 -12.21 22.73 -11.32
CA TYR A 111 -13.62 23.08 -11.33
C TYR A 111 -13.99 23.66 -9.96
N LEU A 112 -13.82 24.98 -9.80
CA LEU A 112 -14.02 25.66 -8.51
C LEU A 112 -15.42 25.45 -7.92
N ARG A 113 -16.43 25.26 -8.77
CA ARG A 113 -17.83 24.99 -8.36
C ARG A 113 -18.09 23.54 -7.97
N TYR A 114 -17.17 22.61 -8.26
CA TYR A 114 -17.35 21.18 -8.03
C TYR A 114 -17.63 20.84 -6.57
N SER A 115 -17.01 21.56 -5.62
CA SER A 115 -17.29 21.37 -4.19
C SER A 115 -18.71 21.76 -3.77
N GLY A 116 -19.39 22.64 -4.51
CA GLY A 116 -20.72 23.14 -4.17
C GLY A 116 -21.85 22.57 -5.02
N THR A 117 -21.65 22.45 -6.34
CA THR A 117 -22.65 21.97 -7.29
C THR A 117 -22.39 20.52 -7.74
N GLY A 118 -21.34 19.87 -7.24
CA GLY A 118 -20.98 18.51 -7.63
C GLY A 118 -20.76 18.39 -9.14
N TYR A 119 -21.27 17.29 -9.71
CA TYR A 119 -21.12 16.94 -11.13
C TYR A 119 -21.66 17.97 -12.11
N GLU A 120 -22.61 18.81 -11.69
CA GLU A 120 -23.14 19.86 -12.58
C GLU A 120 -22.06 20.86 -13.01
N ALA A 121 -21.00 21.02 -12.19
CA ALA A 121 -19.85 21.87 -12.53
C ALA A 121 -19.07 21.35 -13.75
N LEU A 122 -19.26 20.09 -14.12
CA LEU A 122 -18.54 19.42 -15.20
C LEU A 122 -19.27 19.50 -16.55
N PHE A 123 -20.58 19.79 -16.56
CA PHE A 123 -21.38 19.76 -17.79
C PHE A 123 -20.93 20.75 -18.86
N THR A 124 -20.48 21.95 -18.45
CA THR A 124 -20.04 22.98 -19.39
C THR A 124 -18.76 22.61 -20.12
N ARG A 125 -17.93 21.76 -19.49
CA ARG A 125 -16.67 21.28 -20.04
C ARG A 125 -16.31 19.94 -19.39
N PRO A 126 -16.76 18.81 -19.95
CA PRO A 126 -16.49 17.50 -19.38
C PRO A 126 -14.97 17.22 -19.26
N PRO A 127 -14.49 16.61 -18.17
CA PRO A 127 -13.09 16.23 -18.04
C PRO A 127 -12.75 15.12 -19.02
N VAL A 128 -11.58 15.23 -19.64
CA VAL A 128 -10.96 14.14 -20.39
C VAL A 128 -9.75 13.65 -19.59
N ILE A 129 -9.76 12.37 -19.25
CA ILE A 129 -8.66 11.73 -18.50
C ILE A 129 -7.94 10.80 -19.46
N TYR A 130 -6.62 10.94 -19.55
CA TYR A 130 -5.77 10.01 -20.30
C TYR A 130 -5.15 9.01 -19.34
N TYR A 131 -5.32 7.73 -19.63
CA TYR A 131 -4.75 6.64 -18.83
C TYR A 131 -4.04 5.66 -19.76
N CYS A 132 -2.82 5.30 -19.39
CA CYS A 132 -2.02 4.29 -20.08
C CYS A 132 -1.80 3.14 -19.11
N ASP A 133 -2.15 1.92 -19.54
CA ASP A 133 -1.92 0.71 -18.78
C ASP A 133 -0.90 -0.16 -19.55
N PRO A 134 0.33 -0.31 -19.04
CA PRO A 134 1.37 -1.07 -19.75
C PRO A 134 1.02 -2.56 -19.87
N ASP A 135 0.21 -3.08 -18.95
CA ASP A 135 -0.17 -4.49 -18.96
C ASP A 135 -1.47 -4.73 -19.73
N ALA A 136 -2.28 -3.72 -20.07
CA ALA A 136 -3.52 -3.78 -20.86
C ALA A 136 -4.61 -4.80 -20.39
N HIS A 137 -4.35 -5.59 -19.36
CA HIS A 137 -5.26 -6.59 -18.83
C HIS A 137 -6.10 -5.94 -17.74
N ASN A 138 -7.40 -5.69 -18.02
CA ASN A 138 -8.42 -5.12 -17.12
C ASN A 138 -8.66 -3.61 -17.17
N VAL A 139 -8.17 -2.91 -18.20
CA VAL A 139 -8.37 -1.46 -18.34
C VAL A 139 -9.87 -1.07 -18.29
N GLY A 140 -10.74 -1.82 -18.99
CA GLY A 140 -12.18 -1.56 -18.96
C GLY A 140 -12.83 -1.74 -17.59
N LYS A 141 -12.40 -2.74 -16.80
CA LYS A 141 -12.87 -2.92 -15.41
C LYS A 141 -12.37 -1.82 -14.51
N TYR A 142 -11.12 -1.38 -14.72
CA TYR A 142 -10.52 -0.29 -13.98
C TYR A 142 -11.28 1.02 -14.23
N LEU A 143 -11.59 1.34 -15.49
CA LEU A 143 -12.40 2.51 -15.84
C LEU A 143 -13.81 2.44 -15.28
N SER A 144 -14.48 1.28 -15.41
CA SER A 144 -15.81 1.10 -14.85
C SER A 144 -15.81 1.34 -13.33
N TYR A 145 -14.81 0.81 -12.63
CA TYR A 145 -14.62 1.08 -11.21
C TYR A 145 -14.35 2.56 -10.94
N LEU A 146 -13.47 3.21 -11.72
CA LEU A 146 -13.10 4.60 -11.52
C LEU A 146 -14.29 5.55 -11.75
N CYS A 147 -15.08 5.35 -12.80
CA CYS A 147 -16.32 6.09 -13.05
C CYS A 147 -17.35 5.84 -11.94
N SER A 148 -17.44 4.61 -11.42
CA SER A 148 -18.34 4.28 -10.30
C SER A 148 -17.92 4.98 -9.00
N GLN A 149 -16.61 5.05 -8.71
CA GLN A 149 -16.08 5.69 -7.51
C GLN A 149 -16.18 7.21 -7.59
N ILE A 150 -16.04 7.78 -8.78
CA ILE A 150 -16.24 9.21 -8.99
C ILE A 150 -17.73 9.50 -9.17
N ASN A 151 -18.65 8.51 -9.09
CA ASN A 151 -20.11 8.66 -9.25
C ASN A 151 -20.49 9.51 -10.48
N ASP A 152 -19.71 9.36 -11.55
CA ASP A 152 -19.69 10.28 -12.67
C ASP A 152 -19.87 9.52 -13.96
N HIS A 153 -21.05 9.63 -14.55
CA HIS A 153 -21.34 9.11 -15.88
C HIS A 153 -20.80 10.02 -16.99
N ILE A 154 -20.17 11.15 -16.65
CA ILE A 154 -19.78 12.22 -17.59
C ILE A 154 -18.26 12.21 -17.88
N LEU A 155 -17.48 11.41 -17.14
CA LEU A 155 -16.05 11.26 -17.39
C LEU A 155 -15.80 10.53 -18.70
N ASN A 156 -15.20 11.24 -19.65
CA ASN A 156 -14.75 10.64 -20.90
C ASN A 156 -13.27 10.26 -20.73
N VAL A 157 -13.02 9.00 -20.37
CA VAL A 157 -11.65 8.50 -20.22
C VAL A 157 -11.17 7.99 -21.58
N GLN A 158 -10.12 8.62 -22.11
CA GLN A 158 -9.53 8.29 -23.40
C GLN A 158 -8.20 7.54 -23.21
N PHE A 159 -7.95 6.58 -24.10
CA PHE A 159 -6.70 5.82 -24.12
C PHE A 159 -5.65 6.51 -25.00
N LEU A 160 -4.39 6.45 -24.54
CA LEU A 160 -3.19 6.78 -25.30
C LEU A 160 -2.45 5.49 -25.65
#